data_AF-A0AAN0ISI9-F1
#
_entry.id   AF-A0AAN0ISI9-F1
#
_cell.length_a   1.000
_cell.length_b   1.000
_cell.length_c   1.000
_cell.angle_alpha   90.00
_cell.angle_beta   90.00
_cell.angle_gamma   90.00
#
_symmetry.space_group_name_H-M   'P 1'
#
loop_
_entity.id
_entity.type
_entity.pdbx_description
1 polymer ?
#
loop_
_entity_poly.entity_id
_entity_poly.type
_entity_poly.pdbx_seq_one_letter_code
_entity_poly.pdbx_strand_id
1 'polypeptide(L)'
;MSAHDVNCTGNEDTIFQCPLHLSPKGTSYTQCSSQWPAGIICQTADTLYANCSHGEVRLVDGPSPLEGRVEVCIHNTWGTVCDSGWDTMDANVICHQLGHQKYGAKPVYWSAYGKGSYPLSLAGLACNGEESNLLNCSRNYYSLLLSCNREAAGAKCERLCDELSVRIIGTPYANMGRVDLCRNRIWHRVCSFPHEAGSVVCRQLGYSPHGVVVIKERFSAPLIPSYRANIYCPSSKNISSMEECEFAEAGDVQACIGDTDYGVICQGADTVYSNCSHGEVRLTGGRTLTQGRIEICIDGVWGTVCDRGWDTIDANIVCAQLGLYPSGARPRYGAFYGQGSGPIFLSGLKCTGTESNLLNCSRDVLDAEYCRHYEDAGVACQGSYPVIPSRRFGSIFGGELLFVSGPIFELNDITKCQFGTLATDGVYLTETQCLCVVPPAHDIGLTDLRITIKRSEATLSGITQYRYS
;
A
#
# COMPACT_ATOMS: atom_id res chain seq x y z
N MET A 1 -49.39 18.03 39.90
CA MET A 1 -48.14 18.48 40.54
C MET A 1 -47.05 17.68 39.86
N SER A 2 -46.14 18.33 39.15
CA SER A 2 -45.02 17.65 38.51
C SER A 2 -43.81 17.79 39.42
N ALA A 3 -43.15 16.66 39.72
CA ALA A 3 -41.91 16.64 40.48
C ALA A 3 -40.75 16.88 39.52
N HIS A 4 -39.87 17.81 39.87
CA HIS A 4 -38.69 18.15 39.09
C HIS A 4 -37.45 18.14 40.00
N ASP A 5 -36.29 17.90 39.40
CA ASP A 5 -34.99 17.98 40.07
C ASP A 5 -34.88 17.06 41.30
N VAL A 6 -35.14 15.76 41.08
CA VAL A 6 -35.06 14.74 42.13
C VAL A 6 -33.61 14.53 42.53
N ASN A 7 -33.23 15.01 43.71
CA ASN A 7 -31.86 14.96 44.19
C ASN A 7 -31.72 13.99 45.36
N CYS A 8 -31.47 12.71 45.05
CA CYS A 8 -31.26 11.66 46.05
C CYS A 8 -29.78 11.53 46.44
N THR A 9 -29.52 11.15 47.69
CA THR A 9 -28.16 10.79 48.16
C THR A 9 -27.83 9.32 47.93
N GLY A 10 -28.84 8.49 47.65
CA GLY A 10 -28.71 7.06 47.38
C GLY A 10 -28.95 6.18 48.62
N ASN A 11 -29.23 6.77 49.77
CA ASN A 11 -29.52 6.06 51.03
C ASN A 11 -31.03 6.07 51.40
N GLU A 12 -31.86 6.66 50.55
CA GLU A 12 -33.30 6.76 50.73
C GLU A 12 -34.00 5.43 50.36
N ASP A 13 -34.95 4.98 51.19
CA ASP A 13 -35.78 3.80 50.95
C ASP A 13 -36.85 4.06 49.86
N THR A 14 -37.25 5.32 49.67
CA THR A 14 -38.23 5.72 48.66
C THR A 14 -37.84 7.01 47.98
N ILE A 15 -38.21 7.16 46.71
CA ILE A 15 -37.96 8.38 45.92
C ILE A 15 -38.60 9.64 46.53
N PHE A 16 -39.61 9.47 47.39
CA PHE A 16 -40.30 10.56 48.08
C PHE A 16 -39.52 11.11 49.27
N GLN A 17 -38.49 10.40 49.72
CA GLN A 17 -37.56 10.89 50.76
C GLN A 17 -36.44 11.76 50.16
N CYS A 18 -36.25 11.71 48.84
CA CYS A 18 -35.33 12.61 48.17
C CYS A 18 -35.90 14.03 48.17
N PRO A 19 -35.07 15.07 48.35
CA PRO A 19 -35.45 16.44 48.07
C PRO A 19 -36.10 16.57 46.67
N LEU A 20 -37.32 17.12 46.65
CA LEU A 20 -38.12 17.35 45.45
C LEU A 20 -38.57 18.81 45.39
N HIS A 21 -38.43 19.44 44.23
CA HIS A 21 -39.09 20.72 43.97
C HIS A 21 -40.48 20.46 43.35
N LEU A 22 -41.54 20.81 44.10
CA LEU A 22 -42.94 20.63 43.68
C LEU A 22 -43.53 21.96 43.19
N SER A 23 -44.06 22.00 41.96
CA SER A 23 -44.78 23.16 41.43
C SER A 23 -46.27 22.84 41.17
N PRO A 24 -47.21 23.74 41.56
CA PRO A 24 -48.64 23.50 41.39
C PRO A 24 -49.09 23.51 39.92
N LYS A 25 -48.50 24.32 39.04
CA LYS A 25 -48.86 24.42 37.61
C LYS A 25 -47.70 25.04 36.82
N GLY A 26 -47.21 24.32 35.81
CA GLY A 26 -46.76 24.81 34.49
C GLY A 26 -46.14 26.20 34.28
N THR A 27 -45.45 26.82 35.25
CA THR A 27 -44.77 28.11 34.99
C THR A 27 -43.40 28.18 35.65
N SER A 28 -42.40 28.37 34.78
CA SER A 28 -41.08 28.95 35.03
C SER A 28 -39.98 28.04 35.61
N TYR A 29 -39.50 27.06 34.84
CA TYR A 29 -38.07 26.79 34.78
C TYR A 29 -37.66 26.30 33.38
N THR A 30 -36.62 26.89 32.81
CA THR A 30 -36.08 26.63 31.47
C THR A 30 -35.32 25.30 31.35
N GLN A 31 -35.29 24.46 32.38
CA GLN A 31 -34.39 23.29 32.49
C GLN A 31 -35.06 21.92 32.30
N CYS A 32 -36.39 21.82 32.31
CA CYS A 32 -37.08 20.54 32.04
C CYS A 32 -38.20 20.75 31.02
N SER A 33 -37.88 20.56 29.74
CA SER A 33 -38.85 20.48 28.65
C SER A 33 -39.71 19.22 28.79
N SER A 34 -41.02 19.31 28.51
CA SER A 34 -41.94 18.17 28.51
C SER A 34 -41.65 17.12 27.44
N GLN A 35 -40.60 17.31 26.63
CA GLN A 35 -40.23 16.45 25.51
C GLN A 35 -39.33 15.26 25.91
N TRP A 36 -38.77 15.24 27.13
CA TRP A 36 -37.81 14.21 27.56
C TRP A 36 -38.09 13.74 28.99
N PRO A 37 -39.08 12.86 29.21
CA PRO A 37 -39.35 12.31 30.54
C PRO A 37 -38.18 11.42 31.01
N ALA A 38 -37.91 11.43 32.32
CA ALA A 38 -36.96 10.50 32.93
C ALA A 38 -37.56 9.09 33.00
N GLY A 39 -36.77 8.08 32.62
CA GLY A 39 -37.11 6.66 32.73
C GLY A 39 -36.00 5.90 33.44
N ILE A 40 -36.38 4.84 34.16
CA ILE A 40 -35.44 3.94 34.84
C ILE A 40 -35.71 2.50 34.40
N ILE A 41 -34.66 1.69 34.36
CA ILE A 41 -34.74 0.24 34.17
C ILE A 41 -34.31 -0.39 35.49
N CYS A 42 -35.25 -1.00 36.21
CA CYS A 42 -34.97 -1.69 37.45
C CYS A 42 -34.58 -3.14 37.18
N GLN A 43 -33.58 -3.64 37.89
CA GLN A 43 -33.23 -5.06 37.92
C GLN A 43 -34.10 -5.81 38.92
N THR A 44 -34.14 -7.14 38.82
CA THR A 44 -34.89 -7.98 39.77
C THR A 44 -34.26 -7.92 41.16
N ALA A 45 -35.07 -8.07 42.20
CA ALA A 45 -34.61 -8.00 43.59
C ALA A 45 -33.55 -9.06 43.94
N ASP A 46 -33.50 -10.17 43.20
CA ASP A 46 -32.54 -11.27 43.39
C ASP A 46 -31.17 -11.00 42.74
N THR A 47 -30.96 -9.81 42.16
CA THR A 47 -29.69 -9.45 41.53
C THR A 47 -28.59 -9.37 42.59
N LEU A 48 -27.58 -10.23 42.46
CA LEU A 48 -26.50 -10.33 43.43
C LEU A 48 -25.51 -9.17 43.26
N TYR A 49 -25.27 -8.45 44.36
CA TYR A 49 -24.17 -7.50 44.45
C TYR A 49 -22.83 -8.24 44.30
N ALA A 50 -21.96 -7.69 43.47
CA ALA A 50 -20.61 -8.18 43.22
C ALA A 50 -19.58 -7.21 43.78
N ASN A 51 -18.41 -7.74 44.15
CA ASN A 51 -17.25 -6.93 44.51
C ASN A 51 -16.54 -6.45 43.23
N CYS A 52 -17.18 -5.54 42.50
CA CYS A 52 -16.65 -4.92 41.29
C CYS A 52 -16.85 -3.40 41.35
N SER A 53 -16.02 -2.66 40.61
CA SER A 53 -16.11 -1.20 40.55
C SER A 53 -16.97 -0.74 39.37
N HIS A 54 -17.72 0.35 39.53
CA HIS A 54 -18.50 0.92 38.43
C HIS A 54 -17.60 1.23 37.23
N GLY A 55 -17.96 0.70 36.06
CA GLY A 55 -17.20 0.82 34.82
C GLY A 55 -16.16 -0.28 34.61
N GLU A 56 -15.96 -1.22 35.53
CA GLU A 56 -15.09 -2.38 35.32
C GLU A 56 -15.66 -3.29 34.22
N VAL A 57 -14.79 -3.88 33.38
CA VAL A 57 -15.18 -4.79 32.29
C VAL A 57 -14.37 -6.08 32.35
N ARG A 58 -14.93 -7.17 31.82
CA ARG A 58 -14.24 -8.46 31.69
C ARG A 58 -14.76 -9.28 30.51
N LEU A 59 -13.94 -10.24 30.07
CA LEU A 59 -14.30 -11.28 29.12
C LEU A 59 -14.47 -12.61 29.86
N VAL A 60 -15.60 -13.29 29.64
CA VAL A 60 -15.95 -14.53 30.37
C VAL A 60 -16.36 -15.63 29.39
N ASP A 61 -16.15 -16.89 29.76
CA ASP A 61 -16.55 -18.08 29.00
C ASP A 61 -15.99 -18.19 27.58
N GLY A 62 -14.91 -17.47 27.29
CA GLY A 62 -14.13 -17.68 26.07
C GLY A 62 -12.99 -18.69 26.27
N PRO A 63 -12.47 -19.28 25.18
CA PRO A 63 -11.39 -20.26 25.22
C PRO A 63 -10.03 -19.68 25.63
N SER A 64 -9.86 -18.36 25.69
CA SER A 64 -8.61 -17.71 26.09
C SER A 64 -8.88 -16.39 26.82
N PRO A 65 -7.89 -15.82 27.53
CA PRO A 65 -8.05 -14.52 28.20
C PRO A 65 -8.31 -13.34 27.25
N LEU A 66 -8.08 -13.51 25.94
CA LEU A 66 -8.27 -12.46 24.93
C LEU A 66 -9.66 -12.50 24.28
N GLU A 67 -10.50 -13.47 24.60
CA GLU A 67 -11.82 -13.55 24.00
C GLU A 67 -12.86 -14.08 24.97
N GLY A 68 -14.11 -13.66 24.78
CA GLY A 68 -15.20 -14.08 25.65
C GLY A 68 -16.42 -13.18 25.53
N ARG A 69 -17.46 -13.52 26.29
CA ARG A 69 -18.63 -12.68 26.48
C ARG A 69 -18.23 -11.43 27.25
N VAL A 70 -18.72 -10.29 26.79
CA VAL A 70 -18.50 -9.00 27.43
C VAL A 70 -19.43 -8.86 28.63
N GLU A 71 -18.83 -8.58 29.79
CA GLU A 71 -19.55 -8.18 31.00
C GLU A 71 -19.01 -6.86 31.53
N VAL A 72 -19.93 -6.01 32.02
CA VAL A 72 -19.64 -4.68 32.58
C VAL A 72 -20.24 -4.56 33.97
N CYS A 73 -19.51 -3.95 34.89
CA CYS A 73 -19.98 -3.67 36.24
C CYS A 73 -20.62 -2.29 36.30
N ILE A 74 -21.90 -2.21 36.66
CA ILE A 74 -22.62 -0.95 36.85
C ILE A 74 -23.22 -0.98 38.26
N HIS A 75 -22.81 -0.03 39.11
CA HIS A 75 -23.27 0.07 40.51
C HIS A 75 -23.08 -1.25 41.27
N ASN A 76 -21.86 -1.81 41.24
CA ASN A 76 -21.48 -3.05 41.93
C ASN A 76 -22.28 -4.28 41.49
N THR A 77 -22.78 -4.29 40.26
CA THR A 77 -23.52 -5.42 39.69
C THR A 77 -22.95 -5.73 38.31
N TRP A 78 -22.59 -7.00 38.07
CA TRP A 78 -22.21 -7.45 36.74
C TRP A 78 -23.43 -7.59 35.84
N GLY A 79 -23.29 -7.15 34.60
CA GLY A 79 -24.29 -7.27 33.56
C GLY A 79 -23.69 -7.60 32.21
N THR A 80 -24.49 -8.19 31.34
CA THR A 80 -24.12 -8.48 29.95
C THR A 80 -24.40 -7.28 29.05
N VAL A 81 -23.65 -7.20 27.95
CA VAL A 81 -23.84 -6.20 26.90
C VAL A 81 -24.58 -6.85 25.73
N CYS A 82 -25.55 -6.16 25.15
CA CYS A 82 -26.29 -6.64 24.00
C CYS A 82 -25.47 -6.53 22.72
N ASP A 83 -25.60 -7.51 21.83
CA ASP A 83 -24.96 -7.46 20.51
C ASP A 83 -25.72 -6.60 19.48
N SER A 84 -26.93 -6.13 19.79
CA SER A 84 -27.65 -5.15 18.98
C SER A 84 -26.92 -3.82 18.94
N GLY A 85 -26.41 -3.47 17.75
CA GLY A 85 -25.59 -2.29 17.53
C GLY A 85 -24.12 -2.47 17.89
N TRP A 86 -23.71 -3.67 18.32
CA TRP A 86 -22.33 -3.99 18.66
C TRP A 86 -21.44 -4.03 17.44
N ASP A 87 -20.37 -3.23 17.44
CA ASP A 87 -19.45 -3.17 16.31
C ASP A 87 -17.97 -3.25 16.72
N THR A 88 -17.10 -3.11 15.72
CA THR A 88 -15.65 -3.15 15.90
C THR A 88 -15.14 -2.00 16.78
N MET A 89 -15.78 -0.83 16.74
CA MET A 89 -15.38 0.32 17.56
C MET A 89 -15.72 0.06 19.02
N ASP A 90 -16.89 -0.49 19.31
CA ASP A 90 -17.24 -0.87 20.67
C ASP A 90 -16.30 -1.96 21.22
N ALA A 91 -16.01 -2.98 20.40
CA ALA A 91 -15.07 -4.05 20.77
C ALA A 91 -13.65 -3.53 21.02
N ASN A 92 -13.18 -2.56 20.22
CA ASN A 92 -11.88 -1.92 20.40
C ASN A 92 -11.79 -1.18 21.76
N VAL A 93 -12.84 -0.45 22.16
CA VAL A 93 -12.88 0.25 23.46
C VAL A 93 -12.73 -0.76 24.61
N ILE A 94 -13.43 -1.88 24.57
CA ILE A 94 -13.33 -2.91 25.62
C ILE A 94 -11.94 -3.53 25.66
N CYS A 95 -11.41 -3.93 24.51
CA CYS A 95 -10.09 -4.52 24.44
C CYS A 95 -9.01 -3.55 24.94
N HIS A 96 -9.13 -2.27 24.57
CA HIS A 96 -8.23 -1.23 25.07
C HIS A 96 -8.35 -1.05 26.59
N GLN A 97 -9.58 -0.98 27.11
CA GLN A 97 -9.85 -0.85 28.55
C GLN A 97 -9.29 -2.02 29.36
N LEU A 98 -9.26 -3.23 28.79
CA LEU A 98 -8.65 -4.43 29.37
C LEU A 98 -7.11 -4.46 29.27
N GLY A 99 -6.49 -3.43 28.68
CA GLY A 99 -5.04 -3.35 28.50
C GLY A 99 -4.52 -4.16 27.30
N HIS A 100 -5.37 -4.49 26.34
CA HIS A 100 -4.99 -5.10 25.07
C HIS A 100 -4.81 -4.04 23.97
N GLN A 101 -4.61 -4.49 22.73
CA GLN A 101 -4.47 -3.57 21.60
C GLN A 101 -5.66 -2.63 21.49
N LYS A 102 -5.36 -1.36 21.17
CA LYS A 102 -6.37 -0.34 20.93
C LYS A 102 -7.22 -0.63 19.69
N TYR A 103 -6.66 -1.34 18.72
CA TYR A 103 -7.28 -1.63 17.44
C TYR A 103 -7.18 -3.13 17.11
N GLY A 104 -8.00 -3.59 16.17
CA GLY A 104 -7.98 -4.97 15.68
C GLY A 104 -8.83 -5.95 16.49
N ALA A 105 -9.66 -5.46 17.42
CA ALA A 105 -10.66 -6.29 18.06
C ALA A 105 -11.67 -6.82 17.02
N LYS A 106 -12.16 -8.04 17.24
CA LYS A 106 -13.24 -8.63 16.44
C LYS A 106 -14.50 -8.71 17.30
N PRO A 107 -15.60 -8.05 16.90
CA PRO A 107 -16.87 -8.20 17.59
C PRO A 107 -17.41 -9.62 17.37
N VAL A 108 -18.02 -10.18 18.42
CA VAL A 108 -18.64 -11.51 18.40
C VAL A 108 -20.11 -11.38 18.77
N TYR A 109 -20.95 -12.09 18.04
CA TYR A 109 -22.41 -11.95 18.06
C TYR A 109 -23.10 -13.24 18.51
N TRP A 110 -24.42 -13.18 18.64
CA TRP A 110 -25.33 -14.29 18.87
C TRP A 110 -25.00 -15.11 20.11
N SER A 111 -24.46 -14.47 21.15
CA SER A 111 -24.08 -15.15 22.40
C SER A 111 -23.16 -16.35 22.17
N ALA A 112 -22.19 -16.26 21.23
CA ALA A 112 -21.30 -17.37 20.90
C ALA A 112 -20.54 -17.93 22.12
N TYR A 113 -20.29 -17.07 23.12
CA TYR A 113 -19.68 -17.45 24.41
C TYR A 113 -20.73 -17.67 25.51
N GLY A 114 -21.96 -18.02 25.15
CA GLY A 114 -23.09 -18.14 26.06
C GLY A 114 -23.77 -16.81 26.35
N LYS A 115 -25.00 -16.88 26.89
CA LYS A 115 -25.86 -15.71 27.15
C LYS A 115 -25.54 -14.98 28.46
N GLY A 116 -24.78 -15.62 29.35
CA GLY A 116 -24.63 -15.18 30.73
C GLY A 116 -25.90 -15.36 31.56
N SER A 117 -25.74 -15.41 32.89
CA SER A 117 -26.83 -15.44 33.87
C SER A 117 -27.17 -14.05 34.43
N TYR A 118 -26.33 -13.06 34.13
CA TYR A 118 -26.47 -11.69 34.61
C TYR A 118 -27.50 -10.90 33.80
N PRO A 119 -28.05 -9.82 34.38
CA PRO A 119 -28.98 -8.95 33.67
C PRO A 119 -28.31 -8.31 32.45
N LEU A 120 -29.13 -7.96 31.46
CA LEU A 120 -28.68 -7.13 30.35
C LEU A 120 -28.57 -5.69 30.82
N SER A 121 -27.38 -5.11 30.71
CA SER A 121 -27.09 -3.79 31.29
C SER A 121 -26.85 -2.70 30.24
N LEU A 122 -26.34 -3.04 29.06
CA LEU A 122 -26.08 -2.08 27.98
C LEU A 122 -26.55 -2.64 26.63
N ALA A 123 -27.03 -1.76 25.75
CA ALA A 123 -27.30 -2.05 24.34
C ALA A 123 -27.21 -0.78 23.51
N GLY A 124 -27.11 -0.92 22.19
CA GLY A 124 -27.07 0.22 21.28
C GLY A 124 -25.92 1.17 21.59
N LEU A 125 -24.75 0.59 21.85
CA LEU A 125 -23.50 1.35 21.98
C LEU A 125 -23.14 1.91 20.60
N ALA A 126 -22.57 3.11 20.61
CA ALA A 126 -22.06 3.77 19.43
C ALA A 126 -20.75 4.46 19.80
N CYS A 127 -19.75 3.66 20.16
CA CYS A 127 -18.40 4.15 20.45
C CYS A 127 -17.75 4.72 19.18
N ASN A 128 -16.89 5.72 19.33
CA ASN A 128 -16.04 6.21 18.25
C ASN A 128 -14.64 5.56 18.23
N GLY A 129 -14.30 4.79 19.28
CA GLY A 129 -13.06 4.02 19.42
C GLY A 129 -11.94 4.74 20.19
N GLU A 130 -12.19 5.96 20.69
CA GLU A 130 -11.24 6.75 21.49
C GLU A 130 -11.62 6.83 22.97
N GLU A 131 -12.77 6.26 23.34
CA GLU A 131 -13.23 6.19 24.71
C GLU A 131 -12.28 5.34 25.57
N SER A 132 -11.95 5.81 26.78
CA SER A 132 -11.14 5.06 27.75
C SER A 132 -11.95 3.99 28.50
N ASN A 133 -13.28 4.10 28.46
CA ASN A 133 -14.20 3.18 29.13
C ASN A 133 -15.46 2.99 28.28
N LEU A 134 -15.99 1.77 28.26
CA LEU A 134 -17.23 1.43 27.55
C LEU A 134 -18.43 2.33 27.94
N LEU A 135 -18.48 2.78 29.20
CA LEU A 135 -19.54 3.66 29.69
C LEU A 135 -19.43 5.10 29.18
N ASN A 136 -18.29 5.50 28.60
CA ASN A 136 -18.14 6.80 27.96
C ASN A 136 -18.71 6.84 26.53
N CYS A 137 -19.06 5.70 25.96
CA CYS A 137 -19.66 5.66 24.64
C CYS A 137 -21.09 6.21 24.65
N SER A 138 -21.50 6.76 23.50
CA SER A 138 -22.89 7.12 23.26
C SER A 138 -23.78 5.87 23.33
N ARG A 139 -24.98 6.00 23.91
CA ARG A 139 -25.87 4.88 24.23
C ARG A 139 -27.30 5.17 23.80
N ASN A 140 -27.94 4.18 23.19
CA ASN A 140 -29.38 4.21 22.92
C ASN A 140 -30.14 3.21 23.80
N TYR A 141 -30.68 3.70 24.92
CA TYR A 141 -31.42 2.87 25.88
C TYR A 141 -32.75 2.31 25.33
N TYR A 142 -33.30 2.87 24.23
CA TYR A 142 -34.48 2.29 23.59
C TYR A 142 -34.20 0.89 23.01
N SER A 143 -32.95 0.62 22.61
CA SER A 143 -32.54 -0.69 22.08
C SER A 143 -32.62 -1.81 23.12
N LEU A 144 -32.43 -1.49 24.41
CA LEU A 144 -32.59 -2.45 25.52
C LEU A 144 -34.03 -2.97 25.64
N LEU A 145 -35.03 -2.15 25.29
CA LEU A 145 -36.45 -2.45 25.52
C LEU A 145 -37.11 -3.20 24.37
N LEU A 146 -36.61 -3.06 23.14
CA LEU A 146 -37.28 -3.57 21.94
C LEU A 146 -36.46 -4.59 21.14
N SER A 147 -35.13 -4.56 21.24
CA SER A 147 -34.25 -5.27 20.29
C SER A 147 -33.38 -6.34 20.94
N CYS A 148 -33.28 -6.40 22.27
CA CYS A 148 -32.35 -7.28 22.95
C CYS A 148 -33.07 -8.34 23.79
N ASN A 149 -33.12 -9.58 23.32
CA ASN A 149 -33.75 -10.72 23.99
C ASN A 149 -32.72 -11.76 24.48
N ARG A 150 -31.78 -11.31 25.32
CA ARG A 150 -30.65 -12.10 25.88
C ARG A 150 -29.59 -12.49 24.84
N GLU A 151 -29.39 -11.68 23.83
CA GLU A 151 -28.27 -11.82 22.90
C GLU A 151 -27.06 -11.05 23.44
N ALA A 152 -26.10 -11.79 23.97
CA ALA A 152 -24.90 -11.22 24.58
C ALA A 152 -23.80 -11.00 23.55
N ALA A 153 -23.23 -9.79 23.56
CA ALA A 153 -22.04 -9.44 22.81
C ALA A 153 -20.80 -10.14 23.38
N GLY A 154 -19.90 -10.50 22.48
CA GLY A 154 -18.55 -10.95 22.81
C GLY A 154 -17.52 -10.12 22.08
N ALA A 155 -16.27 -10.26 22.51
CA ALA A 155 -15.12 -9.66 21.83
C ALA A 155 -13.99 -10.67 21.72
N LYS A 156 -13.18 -10.53 20.69
CA LYS A 156 -11.87 -11.16 20.55
C LYS A 156 -10.82 -10.08 20.34
N CYS A 157 -9.97 -9.89 21.34
CA CYS A 157 -8.94 -8.88 21.39
C CYS A 157 -7.65 -9.32 20.71
N GLU A 158 -6.91 -8.36 20.19
CA GLU A 158 -5.55 -8.56 19.70
C GLU A 158 -4.57 -8.30 20.86
N ARG A 159 -3.55 -9.17 20.98
CA ARG A 159 -2.49 -9.02 22.00
C ARG A 159 -1.57 -7.84 21.72
N LEU A 160 -1.02 -7.26 22.79
CA LEU A 160 0.06 -6.28 22.68
C LEU A 160 1.23 -6.84 21.86
N CYS A 161 1.83 -5.98 21.04
CA CYS A 161 2.97 -6.35 20.20
C CYS A 161 4.29 -6.05 20.91
N ASP A 162 5.36 -6.70 20.45
CA ASP A 162 6.71 -6.41 20.92
C ASP A 162 7.24 -5.17 20.19
N GLU A 163 7.81 -4.25 20.96
CA GLU A 163 8.24 -2.94 20.48
C GLU A 163 9.17 -3.08 19.25
N LEU A 164 8.93 -2.26 18.22
CA LEU A 164 9.67 -2.26 16.95
C LEU A 164 9.52 -3.51 16.08
N SER A 165 8.62 -4.43 16.45
CA SER A 165 8.23 -5.51 15.54
C SER A 165 7.50 -4.98 14.33
N VAL A 166 7.70 -5.63 13.19
CA VAL A 166 6.95 -5.37 11.95
C VAL A 166 6.11 -6.58 11.59
N ARG A 167 5.01 -6.36 10.87
CA ARG A 167 4.23 -7.44 10.26
C ARG A 167 3.71 -7.03 8.90
N ILE A 168 3.50 -8.05 8.05
CA ILE A 168 2.84 -7.93 6.76
C ILE A 168 1.45 -8.56 6.87
N ILE A 169 0.40 -7.81 6.55
CA ILE A 169 -1.00 -8.28 6.63
C ILE A 169 -1.85 -7.74 5.48
N GLY A 170 -3.09 -8.24 5.36
CA GLY A 170 -4.07 -7.76 4.37
C GLY A 170 -4.02 -8.49 3.02
N THR A 171 -3.19 -9.53 2.91
CA THR A 171 -3.21 -10.51 1.82
C THR A 171 -3.05 -11.92 2.41
N PRO A 172 -3.37 -12.99 1.66
CA PRO A 172 -3.12 -14.37 2.11
C PRO A 172 -1.63 -14.78 2.00
N TYR A 173 -0.78 -13.93 1.44
CA TYR A 173 0.63 -14.24 1.18
C TYR A 173 1.52 -13.71 2.31
N ALA A 174 2.48 -14.53 2.77
CA ALA A 174 3.33 -14.20 3.91
C ALA A 174 4.43 -13.17 3.57
N ASN A 175 4.77 -13.01 2.29
CA ASN A 175 5.81 -12.12 1.79
C ASN A 175 5.24 -10.81 1.22
N MET A 176 3.91 -10.63 1.21
CA MET A 176 3.27 -9.49 0.55
C MET A 176 2.08 -8.94 1.33
N GLY A 177 2.01 -7.62 1.45
CA GLY A 177 0.86 -6.96 2.07
C GLY A 177 1.20 -5.62 2.70
N ARG A 178 0.22 -5.05 3.41
CA ARG A 178 0.39 -3.84 4.21
C ARG A 178 1.41 -4.06 5.30
N VAL A 179 2.26 -3.07 5.52
CA VAL A 179 3.19 -3.03 6.65
C VAL A 179 2.55 -2.33 7.85
N ASP A 180 2.48 -3.03 8.97
CA ASP A 180 2.23 -2.42 10.28
C ASP A 180 3.55 -2.42 11.09
N LEU A 181 3.80 -1.34 11.83
CA LEU A 181 4.93 -1.21 12.76
C LEU A 181 4.41 -1.12 14.20
N CYS A 182 5.02 -1.88 15.10
CA CYS A 182 4.72 -1.83 16.52
C CYS A 182 5.45 -0.66 17.19
N ARG A 183 4.70 0.25 17.80
CA ARG A 183 5.22 1.33 18.65
C ARG A 183 4.37 1.49 19.89
N ASN A 184 5.00 1.76 21.03
CA ASN A 184 4.33 1.81 22.33
C ASN A 184 3.45 0.56 22.58
N ARG A 185 3.95 -0.62 22.19
CA ARG A 185 3.25 -1.92 22.29
C ARG A 185 1.92 -2.02 21.50
N ILE A 186 1.64 -1.06 20.61
CA ILE A 186 0.44 -1.00 19.77
C ILE A 186 0.84 -1.07 18.28
N TRP A 187 0.02 -1.72 17.47
CA TRP A 187 0.23 -1.74 16.02
C TRP A 187 -0.23 -0.42 15.39
N HIS A 188 0.63 0.16 14.56
CA HIS A 188 0.36 1.35 13.78
C HIS A 188 0.53 1.08 12.29
N ARG A 189 -0.30 1.75 11.47
CA ARG A 189 -0.14 1.76 10.01
C ARG A 189 0.99 2.72 9.62
N VAL A 190 1.79 2.30 8.65
CA VAL A 190 2.80 3.14 8.01
C VAL A 190 2.17 3.83 6.79
N CYS A 191 2.13 5.15 6.78
CA CYS A 191 1.48 5.94 5.71
C CYS A 191 2.44 6.48 4.65
N SER A 192 3.75 6.33 4.83
CA SER A 192 4.74 6.61 3.79
C SER A 192 6.00 5.81 4.07
N PHE A 193 6.53 5.15 3.04
CA PHE A 193 7.66 4.24 3.19
C PHE A 193 8.57 4.26 1.94
N PRO A 194 9.85 4.65 2.06
CA PRO A 194 10.81 4.58 0.95
C PRO A 194 11.31 3.14 0.74
N HIS A 195 11.96 2.86 -0.40
CA HIS A 195 12.44 1.52 -0.74
C HIS A 195 13.44 0.96 0.28
N GLU A 196 14.32 1.81 0.82
CA GLU A 196 15.33 1.46 1.82
C GLU A 196 14.68 0.90 3.09
N ALA A 197 13.58 1.51 3.49
CA ALA A 197 12.83 1.04 4.63
C ALA A 197 12.13 -0.29 4.29
N GLY A 198 11.68 -0.46 3.03
CA GLY A 198 11.25 -1.73 2.44
C GLY A 198 12.20 -2.88 2.75
N SER A 199 13.47 -2.64 2.43
CA SER A 199 14.58 -3.56 2.68
C SER A 199 14.73 -3.89 4.17
N VAL A 200 14.55 -2.92 5.07
CA VAL A 200 14.58 -3.17 6.53
C VAL A 200 13.45 -4.11 6.95
N VAL A 201 12.22 -3.88 6.50
CA VAL A 201 11.06 -4.73 6.83
C VAL A 201 11.26 -6.16 6.34
N CYS A 202 11.61 -6.33 5.06
CA CYS A 202 11.81 -7.66 4.49
C CYS A 202 12.93 -8.41 5.20
N ARG A 203 14.05 -7.74 5.49
CA ARG A 203 15.17 -8.31 6.26
C ARG A 203 14.77 -8.73 7.67
N GLN A 204 14.00 -7.89 8.40
CA GLN A 204 13.53 -8.21 9.75
C GLN A 204 12.62 -9.45 9.77
N LEU A 205 11.86 -9.66 8.71
CA LEU A 205 10.98 -10.82 8.54
C LEU A 205 11.69 -12.06 7.97
N GLY A 206 13.01 -11.99 7.74
CA GLY A 206 13.81 -13.11 7.24
C GLY A 206 13.82 -13.28 5.72
N TYR A 207 13.33 -12.29 4.97
CA TYR A 207 13.40 -12.24 3.51
C TYR A 207 14.67 -11.52 3.02
N SER A 208 14.88 -11.54 1.70
CA SER A 208 15.95 -10.75 1.07
C SER A 208 15.77 -9.25 1.36
N PRO A 209 16.84 -8.53 1.74
CA PRO A 209 16.83 -7.07 1.81
C PRO A 209 16.84 -6.40 0.42
N HIS A 210 16.97 -7.19 -0.65
CA HIS A 210 17.06 -6.72 -2.03
C HIS A 210 15.86 -7.21 -2.86
N GLY A 211 15.55 -6.49 -3.94
CA GLY A 211 14.41 -6.80 -4.79
C GLY A 211 13.07 -6.40 -4.16
N VAL A 212 13.07 -5.51 -3.18
CA VAL A 212 11.84 -5.12 -2.49
C VAL A 212 10.96 -4.25 -3.40
N VAL A 213 9.71 -4.67 -3.57
CA VAL A 213 8.70 -3.88 -4.27
C VAL A 213 7.84 -3.18 -3.24
N VAL A 214 7.94 -1.85 -3.15
CA VAL A 214 7.01 -1.04 -2.37
C VAL A 214 5.71 -0.89 -3.15
N ILE A 215 4.59 -1.12 -2.48
CA ILE A 215 3.26 -1.14 -3.12
C ILE A 215 2.33 -0.17 -2.38
N LYS A 216 1.48 0.52 -3.14
CA LYS A 216 0.50 1.46 -2.60
C LYS A 216 -0.90 1.04 -3.03
N GLU A 217 -1.66 0.41 -2.14
CA GLU A 217 -2.91 -0.28 -2.51
C GLU A 217 -3.98 -0.26 -1.41
N ARG A 218 -5.23 -0.58 -1.76
CA ARG A 218 -6.29 -0.82 -0.76
C ARG A 218 -6.27 -2.28 -0.32
N PHE A 219 -5.62 -2.56 0.82
CA PHE A 219 -5.60 -3.92 1.37
C PHE A 219 -6.91 -4.27 2.08
N SER A 220 -7.33 -5.54 1.95
CA SER A 220 -8.52 -6.06 2.62
C SER A 220 -8.19 -6.36 4.09
N ALA A 221 -8.56 -5.43 4.99
CA ALA A 221 -8.68 -5.54 6.46
C ALA A 221 -8.07 -4.34 7.18
N PRO A 222 -8.81 -3.23 7.37
CA PRO A 222 -8.41 -2.24 8.36
C PRO A 222 -8.68 -2.82 9.75
N LEU A 223 -7.77 -3.66 10.27
CA LEU A 223 -7.68 -3.89 11.71
C LEU A 223 -7.45 -2.57 12.45
N ILE A 224 -6.75 -1.64 11.77
CA ILE A 224 -6.53 -0.26 12.19
C ILE A 224 -7.15 0.64 11.12
N PRO A 225 -8.01 1.62 11.47
CA PRO A 225 -8.60 2.54 10.50
C PRO A 225 -7.56 3.39 9.73
N SER A 226 -7.86 3.77 8.48
CA SER A 226 -6.92 4.48 7.59
C SER A 226 -6.54 5.87 8.06
N TYR A 227 -7.50 6.60 8.61
CA TYR A 227 -7.32 7.92 9.21
C TYR A 227 -6.55 7.91 10.54
N ARG A 228 -6.02 6.75 10.95
CA ARG A 228 -5.19 6.57 12.16
C ARG A 228 -3.77 6.08 11.83
N ALA A 229 -3.36 6.20 10.56
CA ALA A 229 -2.00 5.95 10.14
C ALA A 229 -1.10 7.13 10.54
N ASN A 230 -0.19 6.86 11.47
CA ASN A 230 0.58 7.91 12.15
C ASN A 230 2.07 7.65 12.07
N ILE A 231 2.56 6.72 11.24
CA ILE A 231 4.01 6.48 11.11
C ILE A 231 4.43 6.78 9.68
N TYR A 232 5.39 7.70 9.55
CA TYR A 232 5.97 8.05 8.26
C TYR A 232 7.49 7.91 8.33
N CYS A 233 8.06 7.41 7.23
CA CYS A 233 9.48 7.20 7.09
C CYS A 233 10.00 8.23 6.07
N PRO A 234 10.87 9.18 6.47
CA PRO A 234 11.32 10.26 5.59
C PRO A 234 12.13 9.73 4.40
N SER A 235 11.75 10.08 3.18
CA SER A 235 12.48 9.68 1.96
C SER A 235 13.85 10.34 1.80
N SER A 236 14.14 11.39 2.58
CA SER A 236 15.44 12.06 2.61
C SER A 236 16.49 11.35 3.46
N LYS A 237 16.09 10.34 4.24
CA LYS A 237 16.98 9.57 5.11
C LYS A 237 17.19 8.19 4.51
N ASN A 238 18.44 7.72 4.54
CA ASN A 238 18.74 6.32 4.27
C ASN A 238 18.44 5.50 5.53
N ILE A 239 17.29 4.83 5.52
CA ILE A 239 16.74 4.19 6.71
C ILE A 239 17.39 2.83 6.92
N SER A 240 18.09 2.67 8.05
CA SER A 240 18.75 1.43 8.43
C SER A 240 17.94 0.60 9.44
N SER A 241 17.04 1.26 10.17
CA SER A 241 16.14 0.71 11.19
C SER A 241 14.77 1.38 11.14
N MET A 242 13.71 0.63 11.47
CA MET A 242 12.35 1.15 11.58
C MET A 242 12.17 2.14 12.74
N GLU A 243 13.14 2.22 13.67
CA GLU A 243 13.19 3.24 14.72
C GLU A 243 13.34 4.66 14.17
N GLU A 244 13.91 4.81 12.97
CA GLU A 244 14.15 6.10 12.33
C GLU A 244 12.86 6.70 11.71
N CYS A 245 11.78 5.92 11.67
CA CYS A 245 10.47 6.39 11.26
C CYS A 245 9.78 7.16 12.39
N GLU A 246 9.12 8.24 12.04
CA GLU A 246 8.61 9.23 12.98
C GLU A 246 7.08 9.14 13.06
N PHE A 247 6.52 9.60 14.20
CA PHE A 247 5.07 9.74 14.32
C PHE A 247 4.61 11.01 13.58
N ALA A 248 3.58 10.88 12.75
CA ALA A 248 2.81 11.98 12.17
C ALA A 248 1.48 12.11 12.91
N GLU A 249 1.08 13.34 13.27
CA GLU A 249 -0.29 13.57 13.71
C GLU A 249 -1.25 13.42 12.51
N ALA A 250 -2.45 12.90 12.78
CA ALA A 250 -3.44 12.62 11.75
C ALA A 250 -3.87 13.93 11.05
N GLY A 251 -3.49 14.07 9.76
CA GLY A 251 -3.80 15.25 8.95
C GLY A 251 -2.60 16.18 8.67
N ASP A 252 -1.48 16.01 9.36
CA ASP A 252 -0.29 16.86 9.17
C ASP A 252 0.58 16.42 7.98
N VAL A 253 0.49 15.14 7.60
CA VAL A 253 1.23 14.58 6.47
C VAL A 253 0.24 14.15 5.40
N GLN A 254 0.25 14.83 4.25
CA GLN A 254 -0.62 14.56 3.10
C GLN A 254 -0.62 13.09 2.67
N ALA A 255 0.52 12.39 2.82
CA ALA A 255 0.65 10.96 2.52
C ALA A 255 -0.25 10.07 3.41
N CYS A 256 -0.61 10.54 4.60
CA CYS A 256 -1.45 9.85 5.59
C CYS A 256 -2.93 10.23 5.51
N ILE A 257 -3.34 11.01 4.49
CA ILE A 257 -4.72 11.51 4.29
C ILE A 257 -5.51 10.63 3.28
N GLY A 258 -4.92 9.54 2.77
CA GLY A 258 -5.54 8.66 1.78
C GLY A 258 -6.09 7.33 2.34
N ASP A 259 -6.95 6.68 1.56
CA ASP A 259 -7.50 5.33 1.85
C ASP A 259 -6.54 4.18 1.50
N THR A 260 -5.33 4.48 1.02
CA THR A 260 -4.38 3.47 0.52
C THR A 260 -3.30 3.11 1.54
N ASP A 261 -3.15 1.81 1.74
CA ASP A 261 -1.97 1.03 2.16
C ASP A 261 -0.62 1.43 1.60
N TYR A 262 0.41 1.66 2.41
CA TYR A 262 1.76 1.25 2.01
C TYR A 262 2.02 -0.19 2.44
N GLY A 263 2.55 -0.97 1.51
CA GLY A 263 2.91 -2.37 1.69
C GLY A 263 4.22 -2.70 0.99
N VAL A 264 4.63 -3.96 1.13
CA VAL A 264 5.82 -4.49 0.47
C VAL A 264 5.52 -5.84 -0.18
N ILE A 265 6.32 -6.19 -1.18
CA ILE A 265 6.53 -7.56 -1.66
C ILE A 265 8.00 -7.90 -1.41
N CYS A 266 8.23 -8.87 -0.55
CA CYS A 266 9.55 -9.37 -0.21
C CYS A 266 9.92 -10.58 -1.08
N GLN A 267 11.20 -10.65 -1.45
CA GLN A 267 11.74 -11.77 -2.24
C GLN A 267 12.38 -12.83 -1.34
N GLY A 268 12.50 -14.05 -1.86
CA GLY A 268 13.16 -15.17 -1.16
C GLY A 268 14.58 -14.82 -0.72
N ALA A 269 15.03 -15.39 0.40
CA ALA A 269 16.35 -15.11 0.97
C ALA A 269 17.53 -15.50 0.05
N ASP A 270 17.27 -16.33 -0.96
CA ASP A 270 18.18 -16.78 -2.01
C ASP A 270 18.29 -15.81 -3.20
N THR A 271 17.60 -14.67 -3.15
CA THR A 271 17.63 -13.65 -4.21
C THR A 271 19.04 -13.13 -4.44
N VAL A 272 19.46 -13.10 -5.71
CA VAL A 272 20.81 -12.71 -6.12
C VAL A 272 20.89 -11.19 -6.33
N TYR A 273 21.61 -10.51 -5.44
CA TYR A 273 21.96 -9.10 -5.61
C TYR A 273 22.88 -8.90 -6.82
N SER A 274 22.52 -7.96 -7.70
CA SER A 274 23.18 -7.72 -8.98
C SER A 274 23.73 -6.30 -9.14
N ASN A 275 23.53 -5.42 -8.15
CA ASN A 275 23.96 -4.00 -8.18
C ASN A 275 23.54 -3.25 -9.46
N CYS A 276 22.36 -3.59 -10.00
CA CYS A 276 21.75 -2.88 -11.12
C CYS A 276 20.97 -1.66 -10.65
N SER A 277 20.68 -0.74 -11.57
CA SER A 277 19.98 0.50 -11.23
C SER A 277 18.46 0.28 -11.20
N HIS A 278 17.76 0.80 -10.18
CA HIS A 278 16.30 0.66 -10.10
C HIS A 278 15.62 1.24 -11.35
N GLY A 279 14.76 0.46 -11.98
CA GLY A 279 14.10 0.80 -13.23
C GLY A 279 14.91 0.53 -14.49
N GLU A 280 16.15 0.02 -14.39
CA GLU A 280 16.92 -0.40 -15.58
C GLU A 280 16.24 -1.59 -16.27
N VAL A 281 16.23 -1.61 -17.61
CA VAL A 281 15.64 -2.69 -18.41
C VAL A 281 16.70 -3.26 -19.35
N ARG A 282 16.68 -4.57 -19.56
CA ARG A 282 17.53 -5.28 -20.54
C ARG A 282 16.76 -6.36 -21.28
N LEU A 283 17.30 -6.76 -22.44
CA LEU A 283 16.76 -7.85 -23.26
C LEU A 283 17.72 -9.04 -23.25
N THR A 284 17.19 -10.22 -22.92
CA THR A 284 17.98 -11.47 -22.81
C THR A 284 17.42 -12.56 -23.72
N GLY A 285 18.26 -13.46 -24.24
CA GLY A 285 17.83 -14.62 -25.03
C GLY A 285 17.40 -14.33 -26.49
N GLY A 286 17.46 -13.07 -26.92
CA GLY A 286 17.24 -12.70 -28.31
C GLY A 286 18.46 -12.90 -29.21
N ARG A 287 18.22 -12.97 -30.52
CA ARG A 287 19.30 -13.07 -31.54
C ARG A 287 19.96 -11.73 -31.86
N THR A 288 19.36 -10.62 -31.46
CA THR A 288 19.83 -9.25 -31.69
C THR A 288 19.63 -8.42 -30.43
N LEU A 289 20.33 -7.30 -30.27
CA LEU A 289 20.17 -6.39 -29.10
C LEU A 289 18.78 -5.73 -29.01
N THR A 290 18.00 -5.80 -30.09
CA THR A 290 16.68 -5.18 -30.19
C THR A 290 15.54 -6.14 -29.91
N GLN A 291 15.84 -7.36 -29.46
CA GLN A 291 14.81 -8.32 -29.11
C GLN A 291 15.25 -9.23 -27.97
N GLY A 292 14.30 -9.74 -27.20
CA GLY A 292 14.57 -10.67 -26.11
C GLY A 292 13.45 -10.72 -25.08
N ARG A 293 13.63 -11.60 -24.09
CA ARG A 293 12.87 -11.58 -22.84
C ARG A 293 13.20 -10.29 -22.10
N ILE A 294 12.19 -9.68 -21.51
CA ILE A 294 12.34 -8.43 -20.77
C ILE A 294 12.73 -8.76 -19.33
N GLU A 295 13.85 -8.19 -18.90
CA GLU A 295 14.26 -8.20 -17.50
C GLU A 295 14.34 -6.76 -17.01
N ILE A 296 13.81 -6.52 -15.81
CA ILE A 296 13.80 -5.22 -15.16
C ILE A 296 14.51 -5.31 -13.81
N CYS A 297 15.28 -4.29 -13.48
CA CYS A 297 15.94 -4.18 -12.20
C CYS A 297 15.06 -3.44 -11.19
N ILE A 298 14.77 -4.07 -10.06
CA ILE A 298 14.14 -3.44 -8.91
C ILE A 298 15.03 -3.66 -7.70
N ASP A 299 15.42 -2.57 -7.04
CA ASP A 299 16.15 -2.61 -5.77
C ASP A 299 17.41 -3.52 -5.84
N GLY A 300 18.20 -3.29 -6.88
CA GLY A 300 19.48 -3.99 -7.12
C GLY A 300 19.36 -5.44 -7.58
N VAL A 301 18.17 -5.92 -7.92
CA VAL A 301 17.91 -7.29 -8.37
C VAL A 301 17.26 -7.31 -9.74
N TRP A 302 17.72 -8.18 -10.63
CA TRP A 302 17.06 -8.46 -11.90
C TRP A 302 15.91 -9.44 -11.71
N GLY A 303 14.77 -9.13 -12.32
CA GLY A 303 13.62 -10.02 -12.42
C GLY A 303 12.92 -9.90 -13.76
N THR A 304 11.95 -10.77 -14.02
CA THR A 304 11.23 -10.82 -15.30
C THR A 304 9.90 -10.05 -15.24
N VAL A 305 9.32 -9.83 -16.42
CA VAL A 305 7.99 -9.25 -16.59
C VAL A 305 7.06 -10.34 -17.11
N CYS A 306 5.85 -10.44 -16.55
CA CYS A 306 4.82 -11.39 -16.99
C CYS A 306 4.07 -10.86 -18.22
N ASP A 307 3.64 -11.77 -19.09
CA ASP A 307 2.96 -11.47 -20.34
C ASP A 307 1.45 -11.22 -20.19
N ARG A 308 0.91 -11.30 -18.96
CA ARG A 308 -0.47 -10.91 -18.66
C ARG A 308 -0.64 -9.41 -18.74
N GLY A 309 -1.57 -8.97 -19.57
CA GLY A 309 -1.78 -7.55 -19.88
C GLY A 309 -0.72 -6.96 -20.82
N TRP A 310 0.35 -7.71 -21.14
CA TRP A 310 1.44 -7.25 -21.98
C TRP A 310 0.98 -6.95 -23.41
N ASP A 311 1.05 -5.70 -23.81
CA ASP A 311 0.57 -5.29 -25.13
C ASP A 311 1.62 -4.51 -25.94
N THR A 312 1.18 -3.99 -27.08
CA THR A 312 2.06 -3.23 -27.98
C THR A 312 2.43 -1.86 -27.39
N ILE A 313 1.57 -1.26 -26.57
CA ILE A 313 1.84 0.02 -25.90
C ILE A 313 2.94 -0.18 -24.86
N ASP A 314 2.82 -1.21 -24.01
CA ASP A 314 3.84 -1.54 -23.02
C ASP A 314 5.19 -1.87 -23.71
N ALA A 315 5.14 -2.63 -24.81
CA ALA A 315 6.31 -2.96 -25.62
C ALA A 315 6.99 -1.71 -26.20
N ASN A 316 6.23 -0.73 -26.67
CA ASN A 316 6.77 0.52 -27.18
C ASN A 316 7.49 1.31 -26.07
N ILE A 317 6.98 1.30 -24.83
CA ILE A 317 7.64 1.92 -23.67
C ILE A 317 8.98 1.25 -23.40
N VAL A 318 9.04 -0.08 -23.37
CA VAL A 318 10.32 -0.80 -23.18
C VAL A 318 11.32 -0.46 -24.28
N CYS A 319 10.88 -0.42 -25.54
CA CYS A 319 11.76 -0.04 -26.64
C CYS A 319 12.28 1.41 -26.51
N ALA A 320 11.42 2.36 -26.16
CA ALA A 320 11.84 3.74 -25.87
C ALA A 320 12.83 3.81 -24.71
N GLN A 321 12.56 3.08 -23.63
CA GLN A 321 13.40 3.04 -22.44
C GLN A 321 14.80 2.47 -22.71
N LEU A 322 14.90 1.53 -23.65
CA LEU A 322 16.16 0.99 -24.16
C LEU A 322 16.85 1.92 -25.19
N GLY A 323 16.30 3.11 -25.47
CA GLY A 323 16.80 4.05 -26.48
C GLY A 323 16.56 3.61 -27.92
N LEU A 324 15.68 2.62 -28.14
CA LEU A 324 15.29 2.13 -29.46
C LEU A 324 14.06 2.89 -29.97
N TYR A 325 13.76 2.76 -31.26
CA TYR A 325 12.57 3.42 -31.81
C TYR A 325 11.30 2.79 -31.22
N PRO A 326 10.44 3.58 -30.56
CA PRO A 326 9.30 3.05 -29.82
C PRO A 326 8.26 2.44 -30.73
N SER A 327 7.95 3.08 -31.86
CA SER A 327 6.83 2.67 -32.70
C SER A 327 7.12 1.37 -33.45
N GLY A 328 6.15 0.45 -33.41
CA GLY A 328 6.22 -0.82 -34.12
C GLY A 328 6.99 -1.90 -33.37
N ALA A 329 7.11 -1.78 -32.05
CA ALA A 329 7.49 -2.88 -31.18
C ALA A 329 6.52 -4.05 -31.36
N ARG A 330 7.04 -5.28 -31.27
CA ARG A 330 6.24 -6.51 -31.36
C ARG A 330 6.31 -7.22 -30.02
N PRO A 331 5.22 -7.23 -29.22
CA PRO A 331 5.19 -7.99 -27.99
C PRO A 331 5.29 -9.48 -28.28
N ARG A 332 5.92 -10.21 -27.36
CA ARG A 332 6.06 -11.67 -27.37
C ARG A 332 5.59 -12.22 -26.02
N TYR A 333 5.03 -13.42 -26.10
CA TYR A 333 4.29 -14.09 -25.03
C TYR A 333 4.85 -15.49 -24.81
N GLY A 334 4.52 -16.12 -23.70
CA GLY A 334 4.78 -17.53 -23.45
C GLY A 334 6.26 -17.87 -23.39
N ALA A 335 7.09 -17.00 -22.79
CA ALA A 335 8.53 -17.16 -22.72
C ALA A 335 9.19 -17.40 -24.10
N PHE A 336 8.76 -16.67 -25.13
CA PHE A 336 9.21 -16.83 -26.52
C PHE A 336 10.74 -16.84 -26.69
N TYR A 337 11.46 -16.07 -25.88
CA TYR A 337 12.94 -15.98 -25.88
C TYR A 337 13.59 -16.87 -24.80
N GLY A 338 12.85 -17.86 -24.30
CA GLY A 338 13.21 -18.71 -23.18
C GLY A 338 12.75 -18.14 -21.84
N GLN A 339 12.57 -19.04 -20.88
CA GLN A 339 12.25 -18.71 -19.50
C GLN A 339 13.41 -17.98 -18.82
N GLY A 340 13.10 -17.00 -17.97
CA GLY A 340 14.03 -16.38 -17.06
C GLY A 340 14.16 -17.16 -15.75
N SER A 341 14.73 -16.47 -14.76
CA SER A 341 14.96 -16.97 -13.41
C SER A 341 14.85 -15.83 -12.41
N GLY A 342 14.54 -16.15 -11.15
CA GLY A 342 14.43 -15.16 -10.08
C GLY A 342 13.02 -14.58 -9.97
N PRO A 343 12.88 -13.38 -9.38
CA PRO A 343 11.58 -12.76 -9.18
C PRO A 343 10.86 -12.43 -10.50
N ILE A 344 9.53 -12.52 -10.51
CA ILE A 344 8.67 -11.92 -11.54
C ILE A 344 8.13 -10.63 -10.93
N PHE A 345 8.65 -9.48 -11.36
CA PHE A 345 8.36 -8.21 -10.68
C PHE A 345 7.09 -7.52 -11.14
N LEU A 346 6.76 -7.64 -12.43
CA LEU A 346 5.68 -6.90 -13.06
C LEU A 346 4.72 -7.85 -13.77
N SER A 347 3.43 -7.54 -13.69
CA SER A 347 2.34 -8.22 -14.38
C SER A 347 1.16 -7.26 -14.51
N GLY A 348 0.24 -7.54 -15.42
CA GLY A 348 -1.00 -6.77 -15.59
C GLY A 348 -0.73 -5.30 -15.94
N LEU A 349 0.33 -5.05 -16.72
CA LEU A 349 0.70 -3.70 -17.16
C LEU A 349 -0.41 -3.09 -18.03
N LYS A 350 -0.64 -1.79 -17.84
CA LYS A 350 -1.67 -1.00 -18.52
C LYS A 350 -1.10 0.36 -18.88
N CYS A 351 0.03 0.39 -19.60
CA CYS A 351 0.63 1.65 -20.03
C CYS A 351 -0.34 2.41 -20.95
N THR A 352 -0.31 3.74 -20.88
CA THR A 352 -1.06 4.63 -21.77
C THR A 352 -0.25 5.06 -23.00
N GLY A 353 1.07 4.83 -22.97
CA GLY A 353 2.02 5.20 -24.03
C GLY A 353 2.68 6.55 -23.80
N THR A 354 2.42 7.20 -22.67
CA THR A 354 3.00 8.51 -22.30
C THR A 354 4.06 8.41 -21.21
N GLU A 355 4.20 7.22 -20.62
CA GLU A 355 5.15 6.91 -19.58
C GLU A 355 6.59 6.94 -20.11
N SER A 356 7.53 7.38 -19.28
CA SER A 356 8.96 7.39 -19.66
C SER A 356 9.66 6.05 -19.43
N ASN A 357 9.09 5.19 -18.59
CA ASN A 357 9.63 3.88 -18.25
C ASN A 357 8.49 2.94 -17.79
N LEU A 358 8.79 1.64 -17.72
CA LEU A 358 7.80 0.61 -17.41
C LEU A 358 7.24 0.68 -15.98
N LEU A 359 8.01 1.20 -15.01
CA LEU A 359 7.57 1.33 -13.62
C LEU A 359 6.55 2.47 -13.41
N ASN A 360 6.49 3.42 -14.35
CA ASN A 360 5.53 4.52 -14.34
C ASN A 360 4.14 4.10 -14.86
N CYS A 361 4.00 2.88 -15.41
CA CYS A 361 2.72 2.39 -15.89
C CYS A 361 1.84 1.92 -14.74
N SER A 362 0.52 2.10 -14.90
CA SER A 362 -0.46 1.43 -14.04
C SER A 362 -0.34 -0.08 -14.20
N ARG A 363 -0.49 -0.83 -13.10
CA ARG A 363 -0.34 -2.30 -13.10
C ARG A 363 -1.15 -2.96 -11.99
N ASP A 364 -1.57 -4.19 -12.24
CA ASP A 364 -2.21 -5.04 -11.24
C ASP A 364 -1.12 -5.73 -10.40
N VAL A 365 -0.73 -5.10 -9.30
CA VAL A 365 0.42 -5.50 -8.46
C VAL A 365 0.32 -6.96 -7.97
N LEU A 366 -0.88 -7.44 -7.67
CA LEU A 366 -1.12 -8.79 -7.16
C LEU A 366 -1.07 -9.87 -8.26
N ASP A 367 -1.12 -9.49 -9.54
CA ASP A 367 -1.16 -10.46 -10.64
C ASP A 367 0.15 -11.21 -10.83
N ALA A 368 1.27 -10.62 -10.38
CA ALA A 368 2.59 -11.22 -10.49
C ALA A 368 2.69 -12.57 -9.75
N GLU A 369 1.96 -12.75 -8.64
CA GLU A 369 1.91 -14.01 -7.88
C GLU A 369 1.32 -15.19 -8.69
N TYR A 370 0.47 -14.89 -9.67
CA TYR A 370 -0.16 -15.91 -10.52
C TYR A 370 0.67 -16.25 -11.76
N CYS A 371 1.74 -15.51 -12.01
CA CYS A 371 2.61 -15.74 -13.15
C CYS A 371 3.69 -16.76 -12.82
N ARG A 372 4.12 -17.49 -13.84
CA ARG A 372 5.29 -18.36 -13.79
C ARG A 372 6.21 -18.01 -14.95
N HIS A 373 7.46 -18.47 -14.93
CA HIS A 373 8.41 -18.09 -15.98
C HIS A 373 8.03 -18.57 -17.39
N TYR A 374 7.10 -19.52 -17.55
CA TYR A 374 6.56 -19.85 -18.88
C TYR A 374 5.67 -18.72 -19.45
N GLU A 375 5.25 -17.76 -18.64
CA GLU A 375 4.53 -16.51 -18.99
C GLU A 375 5.48 -15.31 -19.10
N ASP A 376 6.81 -15.50 -19.13
CA ASP A 376 7.72 -14.36 -19.24
C ASP A 376 7.51 -13.61 -20.57
N ALA A 377 7.32 -12.30 -20.47
CA ALA A 377 7.13 -11.39 -21.58
C ALA A 377 8.44 -11.16 -22.33
N GLY A 378 8.30 -10.95 -23.64
CA GLY A 378 9.39 -10.52 -24.51
C GLY A 378 8.96 -9.41 -25.45
N VAL A 379 9.94 -8.85 -26.14
CA VAL A 379 9.71 -7.82 -27.16
C VAL A 379 10.69 -7.99 -28.31
N ALA A 380 10.24 -7.62 -29.51
CA ALA A 380 11.12 -7.29 -30.63
C ALA A 380 10.87 -5.83 -31.03
N CYS A 381 11.82 -4.97 -30.70
CA CYS A 381 11.85 -3.57 -31.10
C CYS A 381 12.25 -3.43 -32.57
N GLN A 382 11.90 -2.29 -33.16
CA GLN A 382 12.46 -1.96 -34.47
C GLN A 382 13.96 -1.74 -34.37
N GLY A 383 14.72 -2.37 -35.27
CA GLY A 383 16.18 -2.30 -35.33
C GLY A 383 16.76 -0.95 -35.76
N SER A 384 15.91 0.04 -36.00
CA SER A 384 16.27 1.42 -36.29
C SER A 384 16.18 2.25 -35.01
N TYR A 385 17.24 2.93 -34.59
CA TYR A 385 17.16 3.95 -33.55
C TYR A 385 17.01 5.36 -34.17
N PRO A 386 16.36 6.32 -33.48
CA PRO A 386 16.31 7.69 -33.96
C PRO A 386 17.71 8.31 -33.90
N VAL A 387 18.24 8.67 -35.07
CA VAL A 387 19.48 9.45 -35.22
C VAL A 387 19.17 10.89 -35.55
N ILE A 388 19.70 11.81 -34.75
CA ILE A 388 19.51 13.24 -34.91
C ILE A 388 20.87 13.87 -35.20
N PRO A 389 21.17 14.18 -36.47
CA PRO A 389 22.39 14.90 -36.81
C PRO A 389 22.22 16.38 -36.44
N SER A 390 23.28 17.02 -35.96
CA SER A 390 23.30 18.44 -35.58
C SER A 390 22.98 19.38 -36.74
N ARG A 391 23.19 18.91 -37.97
CA ARG A 391 22.79 19.56 -39.22
C ARG A 391 22.26 18.51 -40.20
N ARG A 392 21.25 18.88 -40.99
CA ARG A 392 20.66 17.98 -42.01
C ARG A 392 21.16 18.27 -43.42
N PHE A 393 22.13 19.16 -43.57
CA PHE A 393 22.72 19.52 -44.85
C PHE A 393 24.19 19.92 -44.70
N GLY A 394 24.93 19.88 -45.80
CA GLY A 394 26.33 20.30 -45.87
C GLY A 394 26.91 20.24 -47.29
N SER A 395 28.16 20.68 -47.42
CA SER A 395 28.80 20.83 -48.72
C SER A 395 29.14 19.49 -49.41
N ILE A 396 29.01 19.43 -50.73
CA ILE A 396 29.54 18.33 -51.55
C ILE A 396 31.04 18.08 -51.38
N PHE A 397 31.82 19.08 -50.93
CA PHE A 397 33.26 18.91 -50.69
C PHE A 397 33.60 18.12 -49.41
N GLY A 398 32.63 17.90 -48.53
CA GLY A 398 32.84 17.18 -47.26
C GLY A 398 33.78 17.89 -46.28
N GLY A 399 34.25 17.16 -45.27
CA GLY A 399 35.17 17.63 -44.23
C GLY A 399 34.50 18.29 -43.02
N GLU A 400 33.19 18.50 -43.08
CA GLU A 400 32.40 19.05 -41.99
C GLU A 400 32.27 18.06 -40.84
N LEU A 401 32.31 18.57 -39.60
CA LEU A 401 32.08 17.81 -38.39
C LEU A 401 30.58 17.72 -38.08
N LEU A 402 30.05 16.50 -38.10
CA LEU A 402 28.65 16.20 -37.83
C LEU A 402 28.52 15.48 -36.49
N PHE A 403 27.98 16.21 -35.51
CA PHE A 403 27.59 15.60 -34.23
C PHE A 403 26.28 14.86 -34.44
N VAL A 404 26.24 13.58 -34.09
CA VAL A 404 25.05 12.75 -34.20
C VAL A 404 24.64 12.36 -32.80
N SER A 405 23.45 12.83 -32.41
CA SER A 405 22.78 12.33 -31.21
C SER A 405 22.06 11.03 -31.55
N GLY A 406 22.19 10.03 -30.67
CA GLY A 406 21.69 8.68 -30.88
C GLY A 406 21.50 7.94 -29.54
N PRO A 407 21.39 6.60 -29.56
CA PRO A 407 21.19 5.77 -28.37
C PRO A 407 22.45 5.75 -27.51
N ILE A 408 22.45 4.92 -26.46
CA ILE A 408 23.59 4.71 -25.58
C ILE A 408 24.79 4.21 -26.39
N PHE A 409 25.73 5.10 -26.72
CA PHE A 409 27.04 4.77 -27.26
C PHE A 409 27.95 4.32 -26.12
N GLU A 410 28.81 3.34 -26.37
CA GLU A 410 29.87 2.93 -25.45
C GLU A 410 31.25 3.27 -26.04
N LEU A 411 32.25 3.49 -25.17
CA LEU A 411 33.62 3.83 -25.58
C LEU A 411 34.24 2.80 -26.53
N ASN A 412 33.85 1.53 -26.40
CA ASN A 412 34.40 0.42 -27.18
C ASN A 412 33.54 0.03 -28.40
N ASP A 413 32.49 0.80 -28.68
CA ASP A 413 31.63 0.55 -29.83
C ASP A 413 32.34 0.89 -31.15
N ILE A 414 32.20 0.01 -32.15
CA ILE A 414 32.64 0.33 -33.52
C ILE A 414 31.49 1.06 -34.22
N THR A 415 31.60 2.38 -34.32
CA THR A 415 30.59 3.24 -34.95
C THR A 415 30.98 3.57 -36.40
N LYS A 416 30.06 3.39 -37.34
CA LYS A 416 30.20 3.74 -38.77
C LYS A 416 29.10 4.71 -39.18
N CYS A 417 29.48 5.81 -39.83
CA CYS A 417 28.58 6.81 -40.39
C CYS A 417 28.54 6.69 -41.90
N GLN A 418 27.43 6.24 -42.46
CA GLN A 418 27.26 5.97 -43.87
C GLN A 418 26.30 7.00 -44.50
N PHE A 419 26.78 7.77 -45.47
CA PHE A 419 26.05 8.75 -46.26
C PHE A 419 25.80 8.17 -47.65
N GLY A 420 24.66 7.50 -47.83
CA GLY A 420 24.33 6.73 -49.03
C GLY A 420 25.32 5.58 -49.24
N THR A 421 26.18 5.71 -50.25
CA THR A 421 27.25 4.73 -50.55
C THR A 421 28.59 5.06 -49.92
N LEU A 422 28.75 6.26 -49.37
CA LEU A 422 30.00 6.72 -48.74
C LEU A 422 29.97 6.42 -47.24
N ALA A 423 31.10 6.01 -46.63
CA ALA A 423 31.14 5.71 -45.21
C ALA A 423 32.40 6.28 -44.55
N THR A 424 32.23 6.75 -43.31
CA THR A 424 33.30 7.23 -42.43
C THR A 424 33.20 6.55 -41.07
N ASP A 425 34.31 6.55 -40.33
CA ASP A 425 34.32 6.10 -38.94
C ASP A 425 33.69 7.16 -38.04
N GLY A 426 32.83 6.70 -37.12
CA GLY A 426 32.27 7.52 -36.06
C GLY A 426 33.17 7.48 -34.83
N VAL A 427 33.40 8.64 -34.21
CA VAL A 427 34.18 8.77 -32.99
C VAL A 427 33.24 8.91 -31.81
N TYR A 428 33.42 8.10 -30.77
CA TYR A 428 32.69 8.22 -29.52
C TYR A 428 32.96 9.58 -28.86
N LEU A 429 31.91 10.29 -28.42
CA LEU A 429 32.05 11.51 -27.63
C LEU A 429 31.46 11.32 -26.23
N THR A 430 30.21 10.90 -26.16
CA THR A 430 29.46 10.68 -24.92
C THR A 430 28.52 9.50 -25.10
N GLU A 431 27.88 9.06 -24.02
CA GLU A 431 26.85 8.03 -24.08
C GLU A 431 25.68 8.39 -25.01
N THR A 432 25.49 9.65 -25.40
CA THR A 432 24.37 10.05 -26.28
C THR A 432 24.83 10.67 -27.60
N GLN A 433 26.14 10.79 -27.83
CA GLN A 433 26.67 11.46 -29.00
C GLN A 433 27.90 10.76 -29.59
N CYS A 434 27.93 10.69 -30.91
CA CYS A 434 29.13 10.40 -31.67
C CYS A 434 29.43 11.52 -32.69
N LEU A 435 30.67 11.57 -33.16
CA LEU A 435 31.14 12.51 -34.17
C LEU A 435 31.40 11.77 -35.48
N CYS A 436 30.79 12.23 -36.55
CA CYS A 436 31.06 11.77 -37.91
C CYS A 436 31.73 12.88 -38.70
N VAL A 437 32.65 12.53 -39.60
CA VAL A 437 33.14 13.45 -40.63
C VAL A 437 32.33 13.22 -41.90
N VAL A 438 31.76 14.28 -42.47
CA VAL A 438 30.99 14.19 -43.72
C VAL A 438 31.95 13.92 -44.88
N PRO A 439 31.79 12.82 -45.63
CA PRO A 439 32.64 12.53 -46.77
C PRO A 439 32.29 13.42 -47.99
N PRO A 440 33.25 13.73 -48.87
CA PRO A 440 32.97 14.41 -50.14
C PRO A 440 32.08 13.56 -51.04
N ALA A 441 31.07 14.20 -51.67
CA ALA A 441 30.11 13.57 -52.57
C ALA A 441 30.15 14.22 -53.97
N HIS A 442 29.77 13.47 -55.00
CA HIS A 442 29.73 13.97 -56.38
C HIS A 442 28.38 14.60 -56.75
N ASP A 443 27.30 14.20 -56.09
CA ASP A 443 25.93 14.59 -56.43
C ASP A 443 25.32 15.47 -55.34
N ILE A 444 24.60 16.51 -55.77
CA ILE A 444 23.75 17.36 -54.93
C ILE A 444 22.41 16.66 -54.74
N GLY A 445 21.91 16.59 -53.51
CA GLY A 445 20.62 15.96 -53.25
C GLY A 445 20.48 15.34 -51.86
N LEU A 446 19.32 14.71 -51.64
CA LEU A 446 19.05 13.93 -50.43
C LEU A 446 19.71 12.56 -50.50
N THR A 447 20.31 12.14 -49.41
CA THR A 447 20.88 10.80 -49.22
C THR A 447 20.51 10.26 -47.84
N ASP A 448 20.55 8.94 -47.70
CA ASP A 448 20.34 8.28 -46.41
C ASP A 448 21.61 8.40 -45.56
N LEU A 449 21.48 8.98 -44.37
CA LEU A 449 22.49 8.91 -43.32
C LEU A 449 22.16 7.74 -42.41
N ARG A 450 22.93 6.65 -42.54
CA ARG A 450 22.86 5.47 -41.68
C ARG A 450 24.01 5.48 -40.68
N ILE A 451 23.70 5.41 -39.41
CA ILE A 451 24.69 5.22 -38.35
C ILE A 451 24.59 3.78 -37.89
N THR A 452 25.71 3.07 -37.88
CA THR A 452 25.77 1.66 -37.48
C THR A 452 26.72 1.54 -36.30
N ILE A 453 26.27 0.91 -35.23
CA ILE A 453 27.03 0.65 -34.01
C ILE A 453 27.19 -0.86 -33.91
N LYS A 454 28.43 -1.34 -33.88
CA LYS A 454 28.73 -2.75 -33.66
C LYS A 454 29.34 -2.93 -32.27
N ARG A 455 28.64 -3.69 -31.42
CA ARG A 455 29.03 -4.03 -30.05
C ARG A 455 29.18 -5.55 -29.96
N SER A 456 30.42 -6.03 -29.90
CA SER A 456 30.71 -7.47 -29.96
C SER A 456 30.09 -8.11 -31.22
N GLU A 457 29.23 -9.13 -31.07
CA GLU A 457 28.50 -9.78 -32.17
C GLU A 457 27.24 -9.04 -32.61
N ALA A 458 26.82 -8.02 -31.88
CA ALA A 458 25.58 -7.33 -32.15
C ALA A 458 25.75 -6.04 -32.97
N THR A 459 24.73 -5.74 -33.76
CA THR A 459 24.69 -4.54 -34.61
C THR A 459 23.39 -3.76 -34.36
N LEU A 460 23.52 -2.46 -34.08
CA LEU A 460 22.43 -1.49 -34.03
C LEU A 460 22.59 -0.54 -35.22
N SER A 461 21.49 -0.10 -35.82
CA SER A 461 21.56 0.92 -36.88
C SER A 461 20.46 1.96 -36.74
N GLY A 462 20.72 3.20 -37.14
CA GLY A 462 19.73 4.27 -37.22
C GLY A 462 19.82 4.91 -38.60
N ILE A 463 18.70 5.31 -39.19
CA ILE A 463 18.68 5.93 -40.53
C ILE A 463 17.90 7.25 -40.45
N THR A 464 18.44 8.28 -41.07
CA THR A 464 17.79 9.58 -41.29
C THR A 464 18.19 10.12 -42.67
N GLN A 465 17.71 11.30 -43.03
CA GLN A 465 18.07 11.96 -44.29
C GLN A 465 19.09 13.08 -44.06
N TYR A 466 20.04 13.18 -44.99
CA TYR A 466 21.03 14.25 -45.07
C TYR A 466 21.06 14.81 -46.49
N ARG A 467 21.23 16.12 -46.66
CA ARG A 467 21.24 16.78 -47.96
C ARG A 467 22.64 17.33 -48.29
N TYR A 468 23.23 16.86 -49.37
CA TYR A 468 24.37 17.53 -49.98
C TYR A 468 23.89 18.75 -50.76
N SER A 469 24.54 19.91 -50.56
CA SER A 469 24.24 21.21 -51.19
C SER A 469 25.46 21.88 -51.80
#